data_AF-A0A353S6I4-F1
#
_entry.id   AF-A0A353S6I4-F1
#
_cell.length_a   1.000
_cell.length_b   1.000
_cell.length_c   1.000
_cell.angle_alpha   90.00
_cell.angle_beta   90.00
_cell.angle_gamma   90.00
#
_symmetry.space_group_name_H-M   'P 1'
#
loop_
_entity.id
_entity.type
_entity.pdbx_description
1 polymer ?
#
loop_
_entity_poly.entity_id
_entity_poly.type
_entity_poly.pdbx_seq_one_letter_code
_entity_poly.pdbx_strand_id
1 'polypeptide(L)' 'MLLLDVMLPRMSGLEVLRKIRGGLHPALPVILVTARGESIDTVDGLNSGADDY' A
#
# COMPACT_ATOMS: atom_id res chain seq x y z
N MET A 1 -5.64 12.99 2.14
CA MET A 1 -5.56 12.01 1.05
C MET A 1 -4.11 11.95 0.58
N LEU A 2 -3.56 10.76 0.38
CA LEU A 2 -2.17 10.52 -0.02
C LEU A 2 -2.15 9.64 -1.28
N LEU A 3 -1.38 10.03 -2.29
CA LEU A 3 -1.03 9.13 -3.40
C LEU A 3 0.30 8.45 -3.07
N LEU A 4 0.34 7.13 -3.19
CA LEU A 4 1.49 6.32 -2.80
C LEU A 4 1.89 5.39 -3.93
N ASP A 5 3.15 5.49 -4.36
CA ASP A 5 3.70 4.57 -5.34
C ASP A 5 3.98 3.20 -4.70
N VAL A 6 3.63 2.11 -5.39
CA VAL A 6 3.93 0.74 -4.95
C VAL A 6 5.43 0.44 -5.09
N MET A 7 6.09 0.98 -6.12
CA MET A 7 7.48 0.75 -6.46
C MET A 7 8.36 1.92 -5.98
N LEU A 8 8.63 1.98 -4.68
CA LEU A 8 9.60 2.94 -4.14
C LEU A 8 11.01 2.33 -4.08
N PRO A 9 12.07 3.14 -4.26
CA PRO A 9 13.44 2.63 -4.42
C PRO A 9 14.06 2.01 -3.16
N ARG A 10 13.45 2.19 -1.98
CA ARG A 10 14.00 1.73 -0.69
C ARG A 10 13.11 0.76 0.08
N MET A 11 11.81 0.75 -0.20
CA MET A 11 10.82 -0.08 0.49
C MET A 11 9.56 -0.17 -0.37
N SER A 12 8.70 -1.17 -0.17
CA SER A 12 7.46 -1.25 -0.94
C SER A 12 6.45 -0.19 -0.49
N GLY A 13 5.64 0.34 -1.41
CA GLY A 13 4.46 1.15 -1.06
C GLY A 13 3.51 0.40 -0.12
N LEU A 14 3.45 -0.93 -0.18
CA LEU A 14 2.66 -1.74 0.75
C LEU A 14 3.22 -1.69 2.18
N GLU A 15 4.54 -1.68 2.35
CA GLU A 15 5.18 -1.53 3.65
C GLU A 15 4.97 -0.12 4.22
N VAL A 16 4.98 0.90 3.37
CA VAL A 16 4.62 2.27 3.76
C VAL A 16 3.18 2.34 4.22
N LEU A 17 2.25 1.73 3.47
CA LEU A 17 0.84 1.67 3.83
C LEU A 17 0.62 0.99 5.18
N ARG A 18 1.27 -0.16 5.43
CA ARG A 18 1.23 -0.86 6.73
C ARG A 18 1.68 0.04 7.89
N LYS A 19 2.76 0.82 7.70
CA LYS A 19 3.23 1.78 8.73
C LYS A 19 2.24 2.92 8.97
N ILE A 20 1.59 3.43 7.92
CA ILE A 20 0.54 4.46 8.05
C ILE A 20 -0.65 3.91 8.83
N ARG A 21 -1.09 2.69 8.52
CA ARG A 21 -2.21 1.99 9.20
C ARG A 21 -1.91 1.67 10.66
N GLY A 22 -0.65 1.43 11.03
CA GLY A 22 -0.23 1.25 12.43
C GLY A 22 0.17 2.54 13.15
N GLY A 23 0.09 3.69 12.49
CA GLY A 23 0.59 4.97 13.00
C GLY A 23 -0.50 5.89 13.56
N LEU A 24 -0.17 7.18 13.66
CA LEU A 24 -1.06 8.23 14.17
C LEU A 24 -2.27 8.52 13.27
N HIS A 25 -2.22 8.11 11.99
CA HIS A 25 -3.26 8.38 11.00
C HIS A 25 -3.75 7.10 10.30
N PRO A 26 -4.32 6.14 11.04
CA PRO A 26 -4.75 4.86 10.48
C PRO A 26 -5.86 5.04 9.44
N ALA A 27 -6.72 6.04 9.62
CA ALA A 27 -7.83 6.36 8.72
C ALA A 27 -7.46 7.28 7.55
N LEU A 28 -6.16 7.59 7.34
CA LEU A 28 -5.75 8.45 6.21
C LEU A 28 -6.15 7.79 4.89
N PRO A 29 -6.92 8.45 4.01
CA PRO A 29 -7.21 7.90 2.68
C PRO A 29 -5.92 7.82 1.87
N VAL A 30 -5.59 6.62 1.38
CA VAL A 30 -4.39 6.35 0.57
C VAL A 30 -4.83 5.71 -0.75
N ILE A 31 -4.34 6.23 -1.87
CA ILE A 31 -4.53 5.65 -3.20
C ILE A 31 -3.18 5.11 -3.65
N LEU A 32 -3.12 3.80 -3.92
CA LEU A 32 -1.93 3.18 -4.49
C LEU A 32 -1.91 3.41 -6.00
N VAL A 33 -0.75 3.82 -6.52
CA VAL A 33 -0.54 4.02 -7.96
C VAL A 33 0.73 3.27 -8.35
N THR A 34 0.71 2.56 -9.47
CA THR A 34 1.92 1.96 -10.05
C THR A 34 1.89 2.15 -11.56
N ALA A 35 3.04 2.46 -12.15
CA ALA A 35 3.18 2.66 -13.60
C ALA A 35 3.36 1.33 -14.36
N ARG A 36 3.47 0.19 -13.67
CA ARG A 36 3.69 -1.12 -14.28
C ARG A 36 2.45 -2.00 -14.08
N GLY A 37 1.77 -2.36 -15.17
CA GLY A 37 0.64 -3.29 -15.19
C GLY A 37 1.00 -4.75 -14.87
N GLU A 38 2.13 -4.98 -14.19
CA GLU A 38 2.41 -6.26 -13.57
C GLU A 38 1.57 -6.28 -12.30
N SER A 39 0.48 -7.05 -12.39
CA SER A 39 -0.33 -7.55 -11.27
C SER A 39 0.50 -7.53 -9.99
N ILE A 40 0.14 -6.69 -9.01
CA ILE A 40 0.59 -6.91 -7.63
C ILE A 40 0.20 -8.36 -7.38
N ASP A 41 1.19 -9.24 -7.28
CA ASP A 41 0.97 -10.65 -7.02
C ASP A 41 0.25 -10.75 -5.68
N THR A 42 -1.07 -10.82 -5.80
CA THR A 42 -2.06 -10.81 -4.73
C THR A 42 -2.05 -12.18 -4.06
N VAL A 43 -0.91 -12.57 -3.49
CA VAL A 43 -0.81 -13.80 -2.70
C VAL A 43 -0.53 -13.50 -1.23
N ASP A 44 0.13 -12.37 -0.92
CA ASP A 44 0.41 -11.99 0.48
C ASP A 44 -0.35 -10.73 0.97
N GLY A 45 -1.22 -10.16 0.14
CA GLY A 45 -2.13 -9.07 0.52
C GLY A 45 -3.29 -9.51 1.45
N LEU A 46 -3.57 -10.82 1.49
CA LEU A 46 -4.78 -11.36 2.13
C LEU A 46 -4.67 -11.63 3.64
N ASN A 47 -3.54 -11.35 4.29
CA ASN A 47 -3.35 -11.64 5.73
C ASN A 47 -3.14 -10.42 6.63
N SER A 48 -3.30 -9.18 6.14
CA SER A 48 -3.05 -7.99 6.97
C SER A 48 -4.17 -6.93 7.05
N GLY A 49 -5.39 -7.22 6.60
CA GLY A 49 -6.54 -6.33 6.81
C GLY A 49 -6.61 -5.09 5.91
N ALA A 50 -6.36 -5.26 4.61
CA ALA A 50 -6.65 -4.23 3.61
C ALA A 50 -8.10 -4.39 3.11
N ASP A 51 -8.90 -3.31 3.15
CA ASP A 51 -10.33 -3.34 2.82
C ASP A 51 -10.64 -3.52 1.32
N ASP A 52 -9.74 -3.17 0.41
CA ASP A 52 -9.68 -3.67 -0.98
C ASP A 52 -8.44 -3.08 -1.69
N TYR A 53 -8.11 -3.68 -2.84
CA TYR A 53 -6.94 -3.42 -3.69
C TYR A 53 -6.89 -2.01 -4.31
#